data_AF-A0A955L2X5-F1
#
_entry.id   AF-A0A955L2X5-F1
#
_cell.length_a   1.000
_cell.length_b   1.000
_cell.length_c   1.000
_cell.angle_alpha   90.00
_cell.angle_beta   90.00
_cell.angle_gamma   90.00
#
_symmetry.space_group_name_H-M   'P 1'
#
loop_
_entity.id
_entity.type
_entity.pdbx_description
1 polymer ?
#
loop_
_entity_poly.entity_id
_entity_poly.type
_entity_poly.pdbx_seq_one_letter_code
_entity_poly.pdbx_strand_id
1 'polypeptide(L)'
;MKGLIPKTIGFIGVFVSRLGHLLPNFSPLGSFGFFGGNFFLFIFGIILFDAFIGGFYKGFIFNYIGFLMYFLFGRIAKGNLKLQLSLLPIASFAFFLISNFGVWHYWYPHTLEGLRLCYTLALPFFFNTLMGDLIFGYGFLFATKVLKPWATNKFQNPTLNNQIPITNNQ
;
A
#
# COMPACT_ATOMS: atom_id res chain seq x y z
N MET A 1 23.52 1.81 2.83
CA MET A 1 23.05 0.66 3.63
C MET A 1 21.95 1.00 4.66
N LYS A 2 22.00 2.13 5.39
CA LYS A 2 21.04 2.48 6.47
C LYS A 2 19.53 2.57 6.10
N GLY A 3 19.18 2.69 4.81
CA GLY A 3 17.78 2.76 4.34
C GLY A 3 17.24 1.48 3.68
N LEU A 4 18.05 0.43 3.53
CA LEU A 4 17.65 -0.81 2.85
C LEU A 4 16.92 -1.75 3.82
N ILE A 5 17.45 -1.89 5.05
CA ILE A 5 16.91 -2.78 6.08
C ILE A 5 15.42 -2.50 6.40
N PRO A 6 14.97 -1.23 6.63
CA PRO A 6 13.56 -0.97 6.91
C PRO A 6 12.64 -1.30 5.73
N LYS A 7 13.14 -1.15 4.49
CA LYS A 7 12.38 -1.46 3.27
C LYS A 7 12.23 -2.96 3.07
N THR A 8 13.27 -3.73 3.38
CA THR A 8 13.22 -5.19 3.33
C THR A 8 12.27 -5.76 4.38
N ILE A 9 12.25 -5.19 5.60
CA ILE A 9 11.27 -5.58 6.64
C ILE A 9 9.84 -5.28 6.17
N GLY A 10 9.61 -4.08 5.61
CA GLY A 10 8.32 -3.73 5.01
C GLY A 10 7.92 -4.71 3.91
N PHE A 11 8.84 -5.06 3.02
CA PHE A 11 8.63 -6.03 1.96
C PHE A 11 8.22 -7.41 2.49
N ILE A 12 8.91 -7.93 3.51
CA ILE A 12 8.56 -9.20 4.15
C ILE A 12 7.16 -9.12 4.76
N GLY A 13 6.83 -8.02 5.44
CA GLY A 13 5.49 -7.80 6.00
C GLY A 13 4.39 -7.82 4.94
N VAL A 14 4.62 -7.18 3.79
CA VAL A 14 3.69 -7.25 2.64
C VAL A 14 3.56 -8.69 2.15
N PHE A 15 4.67 -9.39 1.94
CA PHE A 15 4.66 -10.77 1.44
C PHE A 15 3.85 -11.70 2.36
N VAL A 16 4.14 -11.66 3.68
CA VAL A 16 3.45 -12.49 4.68
C VAL A 16 1.97 -12.14 4.79
N SER A 17 1.60 -10.86 4.74
CA SER A 17 0.19 -10.45 4.80
C SER A 17 -0.65 -11.04 3.68
N ARG A 18 -0.05 -11.29 2.51
CA ARG A 18 -0.72 -11.88 1.36
C ARG A 18 -0.80 -13.42 1.40
N LEU A 19 -0.07 -14.07 2.31
CA LEU A 19 -0.18 -15.52 2.54
C LEU A 19 -1.37 -15.88 3.44
N GLY A 20 -1.87 -14.93 4.24
CA GLY A 20 -3.06 -15.13 5.06
C GLY A 20 -4.34 -15.15 4.23
N HIS A 21 -5.39 -15.80 4.74
CA HIS A 21 -6.76 -15.72 4.22
C HIS A 21 -7.42 -14.35 4.51
N LEU A 22 -6.70 -13.26 4.28
CA LEU A 22 -7.30 -11.93 4.27
C LEU A 22 -8.32 -11.83 3.13
N LEU A 23 -9.21 -10.82 3.23
CA LEU A 23 -10.15 -10.50 2.16
C LEU A 23 -9.41 -10.35 0.82
N PRO A 24 -9.97 -10.83 -0.30
CA PRO A 24 -9.35 -10.67 -1.61
C PRO A 24 -8.99 -9.21 -1.89
N ASN A 25 -7.74 -8.96 -2.32
CA ASN A 25 -7.16 -7.65 -2.59
C ASN A 25 -7.02 -6.70 -1.38
N PHE A 26 -7.33 -7.15 -0.16
CA PHE A 26 -6.99 -6.39 1.05
C PHE A 26 -5.53 -6.64 1.44
N SER A 27 -4.63 -5.72 1.08
CA SER A 27 -3.20 -5.87 1.38
C SER A 27 -2.46 -4.53 1.45
N PRO A 28 -1.31 -4.46 2.13
CA PRO A 28 -0.44 -3.28 2.15
C PRO A 28 0.36 -3.07 0.84
N LEU A 29 0.17 -3.89 -0.20
CA LEU A 29 1.02 -3.87 -1.40
C LEU A 29 0.95 -2.54 -2.17
N GLY A 30 -0.24 -1.99 -2.39
CA GLY A 30 -0.43 -0.72 -3.10
C GLY A 30 0.27 0.43 -2.38
N SER A 31 -0.03 0.59 -1.09
CA SER A 31 0.64 1.52 -0.18
C SER A 31 2.16 1.33 -0.12
N PHE A 32 2.65 0.10 -0.12
CA PHE A 32 4.09 -0.19 -0.18
C PHE A 32 4.69 0.29 -1.51
N GLY A 33 4.02 0.11 -2.64
CA GLY A 33 4.45 0.67 -3.93
C GLY A 33 4.50 2.19 -3.93
N PHE A 34 3.48 2.82 -3.33
CA PHE A 34 3.34 4.27 -3.23
C PHE A 34 4.42 4.92 -2.35
N PHE A 35 4.71 4.33 -1.18
CA PHE A 35 5.67 4.90 -0.22
C PHE A 35 7.08 4.29 -0.26
N GLY A 36 7.24 3.04 -0.70
CA GLY A 36 8.45 2.21 -0.51
C GLY A 36 9.69 2.71 -1.25
N GLY A 37 9.53 3.60 -2.24
CA GLY A 37 10.63 4.36 -2.83
C GLY A 37 11.68 3.52 -3.57
N ASN A 38 11.51 2.20 -3.72
CA ASN A 38 12.37 1.32 -4.51
C ASN A 38 11.52 0.54 -5.51
N PHE A 39 11.65 0.90 -6.80
CA PHE A 39 10.89 0.29 -7.89
C PHE A 39 11.19 -1.19 -8.04
N PHE A 40 12.48 -1.55 -8.05
CA PHE A 40 12.91 -2.93 -8.27
C PHE A 40 12.42 -3.85 -7.17
N LEU A 41 12.49 -3.41 -5.90
CA LEU A 41 11.98 -4.21 -4.79
C LEU A 41 10.45 -4.39 -4.86
N PHE A 42 9.73 -3.35 -5.29
CA PHE A 42 8.29 -3.41 -5.45
C PHE A 42 7.87 -4.39 -6.56
N ILE A 43 8.45 -4.27 -7.75
CA ILE A 43 8.15 -5.15 -8.89
C ILE A 43 8.61 -6.58 -8.62
N PHE A 44 9.81 -6.77 -8.08
CA PHE A 44 10.31 -8.08 -7.69
C PHE A 44 9.34 -8.76 -6.71
N GLY A 45 8.78 -8.00 -5.77
CA GLY A 45 7.81 -8.49 -4.82
C GLY A 45 6.51 -9.00 -5.44
N ILE A 46 6.01 -8.28 -6.44
CA ILE A 46 4.80 -8.68 -7.19
C ILE A 46 5.09 -9.97 -7.95
N ILE A 47 6.19 -10.01 -8.72
CA ILE A 47 6.60 -11.17 -9.52
C ILE A 47 6.79 -12.42 -8.65
N LEU A 48 7.51 -12.27 -7.53
CA LEU A 48 7.78 -13.38 -6.61
C LEU A 48 6.47 -13.96 -6.05
N PHE A 49 5.53 -13.10 -5.66
CA PHE A 49 4.26 -13.56 -5.12
C PHE A 49 3.39 -14.23 -6.18
N ASP A 50 3.31 -13.65 -7.38
CA ASP A 50 2.54 -14.25 -8.48
C ASP A 50 3.13 -15.58 -8.92
N ALA A 51 4.46 -15.74 -8.91
CA ALA A 51 5.12 -17.01 -9.17
C ALA A 51 4.79 -18.07 -8.11
N PHE A 52 4.62 -17.66 -6.85
CA PHE A 52 4.29 -18.56 -5.75
C PHE A 52 2.82 -19.01 -5.76
N ILE A 53 1.89 -18.11 -6.06
CA ILE A 53 0.43 -18.38 -5.98
C ILE A 53 -0.19 -18.75 -7.34
N GLY A 54 0.56 -18.64 -8.44
CA GLY A 54 0.03 -18.86 -9.80
C GLY A 54 -0.72 -17.65 -10.39
N GLY A 55 -0.26 -16.43 -10.12
CA GLY A 55 -0.88 -15.16 -10.54
C GLY A 55 -0.73 -14.79 -12.02
N PHE A 56 -0.07 -15.61 -12.85
CA PHE A 56 0.17 -15.34 -14.27
C PHE A 56 -0.98 -15.82 -15.17
N TYR A 57 -2.14 -15.18 -15.05
CA TYR A 57 -3.33 -15.46 -15.87
C TYR A 57 -3.43 -14.51 -17.09
N LYS A 58 -4.23 -14.85 -18.13
CA LYS A 58 -4.41 -13.94 -19.29
C LYS A 58 -4.92 -12.56 -18.85
N GLY A 59 -4.15 -11.51 -19.08
CA GLY A 59 -4.47 -10.16 -18.61
C GLY A 59 -3.72 -9.70 -17.36
N PHE A 60 -2.89 -10.55 -16.74
CA PHE A 60 -2.10 -10.18 -15.55
C PHE A 60 -1.26 -8.91 -15.75
N ILE A 61 -0.80 -8.64 -16.98
CA ILE A 61 0.01 -7.44 -17.31
C ILE A 61 -0.70 -6.13 -16.94
N PHE A 62 -2.03 -6.09 -17.00
CA PHE A 62 -2.81 -4.91 -16.62
C PHE A 62 -2.75 -4.65 -15.12
N ASN A 63 -2.64 -5.70 -14.28
CA ASN A 63 -2.39 -5.51 -12.85
C ASN A 63 -1.04 -4.85 -12.62
N TYR A 64 -0.02 -5.22 -13.40
CA TYR A 64 1.34 -4.67 -13.26
C TYR A 64 1.37 -3.19 -13.67
N ILE A 65 0.65 -2.83 -14.73
CA ILE A 65 0.46 -1.43 -15.13
C ILE A 65 -0.32 -0.66 -14.04
N GLY A 66 -1.35 -1.27 -13.46
CA GLY A 66 -2.06 -0.69 -12.32
C GLY A 66 -1.13 -0.45 -11.11
N PHE A 67 -0.30 -1.43 -10.76
CA PHE A 67 0.68 -1.29 -9.68
C PHE A 67 1.72 -0.22 -9.99
N LEU A 68 2.13 -0.07 -11.25
CA LEU A 68 3.00 1.02 -11.69
C LEU A 68 2.36 2.39 -11.38
N MET A 69 1.03 2.55 -11.46
CA MET A 69 0.37 3.82 -11.12
C MET A 69 0.56 4.20 -9.65
N TYR A 70 0.51 3.24 -8.71
CA TYR A 70 0.85 3.51 -7.31
C TYR A 70 2.25 4.07 -7.16
N PHE A 71 3.21 3.46 -7.84
CA PHE A 71 4.59 3.90 -7.78
C PHE A 71 4.74 5.33 -8.33
N LEU A 72 4.16 5.62 -9.50
CA LEU A 72 4.23 6.94 -10.15
C LEU A 72 3.57 8.03 -9.30
N PHE A 73 2.35 7.80 -8.83
CA PHE A 73 1.66 8.76 -7.95
C PHE A 73 2.39 8.94 -6.62
N GLY A 74 2.99 7.89 -6.08
CA GLY A 74 3.87 7.98 -4.91
C GLY A 74 5.09 8.87 -5.13
N ARG A 75 5.64 8.92 -6.36
CA ARG A 75 6.73 9.84 -6.71
C ARG A 75 6.27 11.29 -6.80
N ILE A 76 5.12 11.52 -7.39
CA ILE A 76 4.52 12.86 -7.48
C ILE A 76 4.19 13.38 -6.07
N ALA A 77 3.64 12.53 -5.20
CA ALA A 77 3.27 12.88 -3.83
C ALA A 77 4.46 13.04 -2.87
N LYS A 78 5.67 12.64 -3.28
CA LYS A 78 6.82 12.50 -2.37
C LYS A 78 7.12 13.80 -1.64
N GLY A 79 7.07 13.75 -0.30
CA GLY A 79 7.40 14.89 0.56
C GLY A 79 6.24 15.86 0.81
N ASN A 80 5.11 15.72 0.10
CA ASN A 80 3.95 16.58 0.27
C ASN A 80 2.77 15.78 0.86
N LEU A 81 2.45 16.03 2.14
CA LEU A 81 1.40 15.29 2.85
C LEU A 81 0.02 15.42 2.19
N LYS A 82 -0.34 16.61 1.69
CA LYS A 82 -1.64 16.82 1.03
C LYS A 82 -1.77 15.94 -0.21
N LEU A 83 -0.70 15.89 -1.03
CA LEU A 83 -0.65 15.01 -2.20
C LEU A 83 -0.62 13.53 -1.82
N GLN A 84 0.03 13.16 -0.71
CA GLN A 84 0.03 11.76 -0.25
C GLN A 84 -1.36 11.28 0.16
N LEU A 85 -2.13 12.14 0.83
CA LEU A 85 -3.51 11.85 1.23
C LEU A 85 -4.46 11.80 0.04
N SER A 86 -4.29 12.65 -0.96
CA SER A 86 -5.18 12.66 -2.13
C SER A 86 -4.81 11.60 -3.18
N LEU A 87 -3.52 11.45 -3.50
CA LEU A 87 -3.08 10.60 -4.62
C LEU A 87 -3.07 9.10 -4.29
N LEU A 88 -3.02 8.71 -3.01
CA LEU A 88 -3.08 7.29 -2.64
C LEU A 88 -4.43 6.65 -3.02
N PRO A 89 -5.60 7.17 -2.61
CA PRO A 89 -6.89 6.59 -3.05
C PRO A 89 -7.11 6.75 -4.57
N ILE A 90 -6.56 7.79 -5.19
CA ILE A 90 -6.57 7.94 -6.66
C ILE A 90 -5.75 6.84 -7.32
N ALA A 91 -4.63 6.40 -6.72
CA ALA A 91 -3.86 5.26 -7.19
C ALA A 91 -4.67 3.96 -7.15
N SER A 92 -5.40 3.71 -6.06
CA SER A 92 -6.29 2.54 -5.95
C SER A 92 -7.38 2.56 -7.02
N PHE A 93 -7.95 3.74 -7.28
CA PHE A 93 -8.95 3.88 -8.33
C PHE A 93 -8.36 3.66 -9.73
N ALA A 94 -7.18 4.21 -10.02
CA ALA A 94 -6.48 3.97 -11.28
C ALA A 94 -6.13 2.47 -11.45
N PHE A 95 -5.67 1.81 -10.39
CA PHE A 95 -5.44 0.36 -10.39
C PHE A 95 -6.72 -0.41 -10.70
N PHE A 96 -7.84 -0.07 -10.05
CA PHE A 96 -9.14 -0.68 -10.34
C PHE A 96 -9.54 -0.54 -11.81
N LEU A 97 -9.40 0.66 -12.38
CA LEU A 97 -9.74 0.88 -13.78
C LEU A 97 -8.88 0.05 -14.73
N ILE A 98 -7.56 0.05 -14.53
CA ILE A 98 -6.62 -0.60 -15.44
C ILE A 98 -6.69 -2.13 -15.31
N SER A 99 -6.67 -2.67 -14.09
CA SER A 99 -6.71 -4.11 -13.84
C SER A 99 -7.98 -4.76 -14.41
N ASN A 100 -9.14 -4.14 -14.18
CA ASN A 100 -10.42 -4.68 -14.65
C ASN A 100 -10.63 -4.48 -16.15
N PHE A 101 -10.00 -3.48 -16.75
CA PHE A 101 -9.95 -3.40 -18.22
C PHE A 101 -9.25 -4.63 -18.81
N GLY A 102 -8.14 -5.06 -18.22
CA GLY A 102 -7.46 -6.29 -18.61
C GLY A 102 -8.33 -7.53 -18.45
N VAL A 103 -9.05 -7.65 -17.33
CA VAL A 103 -9.98 -8.76 -17.09
C VAL A 103 -11.10 -8.75 -18.13
N TRP A 104 -11.74 -7.60 -18.36
CA TRP A 104 -12.79 -7.47 -19.37
C TRP A 104 -12.29 -7.87 -20.76
N HIS A 105 -11.12 -7.37 -21.17
CA HIS A 105 -10.56 -7.60 -22.50
C HIS A 105 -10.33 -9.09 -22.79
N TYR A 106 -9.89 -9.88 -21.79
CA TYR A 106 -9.56 -11.30 -22.00
C TYR A 106 -10.65 -12.29 -21.60
N TRP A 107 -11.59 -11.91 -20.72
CA TRP A 107 -12.51 -12.86 -20.08
C TRP A 107 -13.99 -12.55 -20.27
N TYR A 108 -14.35 -11.39 -20.79
CA TYR A 108 -15.73 -10.98 -20.96
C TYR A 108 -16.05 -10.68 -22.44
N PRO A 109 -17.33 -10.77 -22.85
CA PRO A 109 -17.75 -10.32 -24.17
C PRO A 109 -17.41 -8.85 -24.41
N HIS A 110 -16.94 -8.53 -25.62
CA HIS A 110 -16.61 -7.16 -26.04
C HIS A 110 -17.86 -6.34 -26.40
N THR A 111 -18.81 -6.31 -25.48
CA THR A 111 -20.03 -5.53 -25.55
C THR A 111 -20.09 -4.57 -24.35
N LEU A 112 -20.93 -3.54 -24.44
CA LEU A 112 -21.16 -2.62 -23.32
C LEU A 112 -21.69 -3.38 -22.09
N GLU A 113 -22.52 -4.40 -22.28
CA GLU A 113 -23.00 -5.27 -21.20
C GLU A 113 -21.88 -6.05 -20.52
N GLY A 114 -20.98 -6.66 -21.31
CA GLY A 114 -19.83 -7.37 -20.77
C GLY A 114 -18.90 -6.45 -19.98
N LEU A 115 -18.71 -5.21 -20.45
CA LEU A 115 -17.94 -4.20 -19.73
C LEU A 115 -18.59 -3.84 -18.40
N ARG A 116 -19.88 -3.49 -18.39
CA ARG A 116 -20.61 -3.14 -17.16
C ARG A 116 -20.57 -4.29 -16.16
N LEU A 117 -20.86 -5.51 -16.60
CA LEU A 117 -20.86 -6.70 -15.75
C LEU A 117 -19.48 -6.92 -15.10
N CYS A 118 -18.40 -6.85 -15.88
CA CYS A 118 -17.04 -7.03 -15.36
C CYS A 118 -16.72 -6.02 -14.25
N TYR A 119 -17.03 -4.73 -14.45
CA TYR A 119 -16.75 -3.69 -13.46
C TYR A 119 -17.66 -3.75 -12.24
N THR A 120 -18.94 -4.10 -12.41
CA THR A 120 -19.88 -4.27 -11.29
C THR A 120 -19.44 -5.39 -10.37
N LEU A 121 -19.05 -6.55 -10.92
CA LEU A 121 -18.54 -7.67 -10.14
C LEU A 121 -17.19 -7.38 -9.48
N ALA A 122 -16.44 -6.42 -10.00
CA ALA A 122 -15.16 -6.02 -9.45
C ALA A 122 -15.27 -5.04 -8.26
N LEU A 123 -16.44 -4.45 -7.99
CA LEU A 123 -16.62 -3.44 -6.92
C LEU A 123 -16.24 -3.93 -5.51
N PRO A 124 -16.56 -5.16 -5.06
CA PRO A 124 -16.13 -5.64 -3.75
C PRO A 124 -14.60 -5.71 -3.63
N PHE A 125 -13.91 -6.09 -4.71
CA PHE A 125 -12.44 -6.14 -4.75
C PHE A 125 -11.82 -4.74 -4.72
N PHE A 126 -12.46 -3.78 -5.39
CA PHE A 126 -12.06 -2.38 -5.31
C PHE A 126 -12.18 -1.84 -3.89
N PHE A 127 -13.30 -2.11 -3.22
CA PHE A 127 -13.52 -1.68 -1.84
C PHE A 127 -12.43 -2.23 -0.92
N ASN A 128 -12.10 -3.52 -1.03
CA ASN A 128 -11.01 -4.12 -0.25
C ASN A 128 -9.64 -3.49 -0.55
N THR A 129 -9.35 -3.21 -1.82
CA THR A 129 -8.11 -2.54 -2.25
C THR A 129 -8.01 -1.16 -1.62
N LEU A 130 -9.07 -0.35 -1.77
CA LEU A 130 -9.16 0.99 -1.23
C LEU A 130 -9.02 0.99 0.29
N MET A 131 -9.76 0.12 0.99
CA MET A 131 -9.67 0.02 2.46
C MET A 131 -8.27 -0.41 2.92
N GLY A 132 -7.64 -1.35 2.20
CA GLY A 132 -6.25 -1.73 2.45
C GLY A 132 -5.33 -0.52 2.36
N ASP A 133 -5.46 0.27 1.29
CA ASP A 133 -4.62 1.45 1.12
C ASP A 133 -4.86 2.55 2.15
N LEU A 134 -6.12 2.81 2.50
CA LEU A 134 -6.44 3.78 3.54
C LEU A 134 -5.88 3.33 4.89
N ILE A 135 -6.07 2.07 5.27
CA ILE A 135 -5.62 1.55 6.57
C ILE A 135 -4.08 1.52 6.64
N PHE A 136 -3.44 0.85 5.69
CA PHE A 136 -1.99 0.66 5.72
C PHE A 136 -1.24 1.93 5.34
N GLY A 137 -1.71 2.66 4.33
CA GLY A 137 -1.07 3.88 3.87
C GLY A 137 -1.25 5.04 4.84
N TYR A 138 -2.46 5.28 5.36
CA TYR A 138 -2.64 6.36 6.35
C TYR A 138 -2.08 5.96 7.71
N GLY A 139 -2.11 4.68 8.07
CA GLY A 139 -1.39 4.17 9.23
C GLY A 139 0.12 4.46 9.12
N PHE A 140 0.73 4.24 7.95
CA PHE A 140 2.12 4.59 7.70
C PHE A 140 2.39 6.10 7.80
N LEU A 141 1.51 6.94 7.25
CA LEU A 141 1.63 8.39 7.37
C LEU A 141 1.52 8.84 8.83
N PHE A 142 0.55 8.31 9.58
CA PHE A 142 0.39 8.60 11.00
C PHE A 142 1.63 8.22 11.80
N ALA A 143 2.17 7.01 11.59
CA ALA A 143 3.38 6.54 12.25
C ALA A 143 4.58 7.44 11.96
N THR A 144 4.76 7.87 10.71
CA THR A 144 5.93 8.65 10.29
C THR A 144 5.84 10.15 10.57
N LYS A 145 4.64 10.72 10.55
CA LYS A 145 4.41 12.17 10.72
C LYS A 145 4.02 12.56 12.14
N VAL A 146 3.42 11.65 12.91
CA VAL A 146 2.95 11.93 14.27
C VAL A 146 3.75 11.15 15.31
N LEU A 147 3.72 9.82 15.26
CA LEU A 147 4.32 8.98 16.32
C LEU A 147 5.84 9.14 16.39
N LYS A 148 6.54 9.10 15.25
CA LYS A 148 7.99 9.21 15.23
C LYS A 148 8.49 10.56 15.78
N PRO A 149 8.00 11.73 15.31
CA PRO A 149 8.38 13.02 15.89
C PRO A 149 8.01 13.16 17.38
N TRP A 150 6.84 12.66 17.78
CA TRP A 150 6.41 12.67 19.18
C TRP A 150 7.37 11.88 20.07
N ALA A 151 7.74 10.66 19.67
CA ALA A 151 8.65 9.82 20.42
C ALA A 151 10.04 10.47 20.51
N THR A 152 10.58 10.99 19.41
CA THR A 152 11.89 11.67 19.43
C THR A 152 11.88 12.88 20.38
N ASN A 153 10.83 13.70 20.35
CA ASN A 153 10.73 14.88 21.20
C ASN A 153 10.54 14.53 22.69
N LYS A 154 9.87 13.41 23.00
CA LYS A 154 9.67 12.94 24.38
C LYS A 154 10.97 12.42 25.01
N PHE A 155 11.77 11.66 24.25
CA PHE A 155 13.01 11.06 24.75
C PHE A 155 14.23 11.99 24.66
N GLN A 156 14.15 13.10 23.91
CA GLN A 156 15.22 14.10 23.81
C GLN A 156 15.05 15.30 24.78
N ASN A 157 13.95 15.41 25.54
CA ASN A 157 13.74 16.45 26.55
C ASN A 157 13.97 15.90 27.98
N PRO A 158 15.13 16.15 28.61
CA PRO A 158 15.44 15.66 29.96
C PRO A 158 14.59 16.31 31.07
N THR A 159 13.97 17.46 30.80
CA THR A 159 13.23 18.25 31.81
C THR A 159 11.94 17.59 32.29
N LEU A 160 11.34 16.68 31.50
CA LEU A 160 10.14 15.92 31.89
C LEU A 160 10.45 14.70 32.78
N ASN A 161 11.69 14.19 32.75
CA ASN A 161 12.07 13.02 33.55
C ASN A 161 12.38 13.36 35.03
N ASN A 162 12.62 14.62 35.35
CA ASN A 162 12.95 15.07 36.71
C ASN A 162 11.72 15.52 37.54
N GLN A 163 10.50 15.37 37.01
CA GLN A 163 9.27 15.77 37.73
C GLN A 163 8.57 14.61 38.46
N ILE A 164 9.16 13.42 38.54
CA ILE A 164 8.71 12.42 39.51
C ILE A 164 9.14 12.95 40.88
N PRO A 165 8.20 13.34 41.77
CA PRO A 165 8.59 13.70 43.12
C PRO A 165 9.13 12.43 43.75
N ILE A 166 10.42 12.43 44.09
CA ILE A 166 10.96 11.45 45.02
C ILE A 166 10.24 11.78 46.33
N THR A 167 9.13 11.09 46.61
CA THR A 167 8.54 11.10 47.94
C THR A 167 9.58 10.43 48.84
N ASN A 168 10.45 11.25 49.43
CA ASN A 168 11.32 10.83 50.51
C ASN A 168 10.41 10.47 51.67
N ASN A 169 10.07 9.19 51.78
CA ASN A 169 9.55 8.64 53.03
C ASN A 169 10.71 8.66 54.03
N GLN A 170 10.41 9.31 55.15
CA GLN A 170 11.26 9.53 56.32
C GLN A 170 11.87 8.25 56.87
#